data_AF-A0A914QPW2-F1
#
_entry.id   AF-A0A914QPW2-F1
#
_cell.length_a   1.000
_cell.length_b   1.000
_cell.length_c   1.000
_cell.angle_alpha   90.00
_cell.angle_beta   90.00
_cell.angle_gamma   90.00
#
_symmetry.space_group_name_H-M   'P 1'
#
loop_
_entity.id
_entity.type
_entity.pdbx_description
1 polymer ?
#
loop_
_entity_poly.entity_id
_entity_poly.type
_entity_poly.pdbx_seq_one_letter_code
_entity_poly.pdbx_strand_id
1 'polypeptide(L)'
;MAGGVPISVVMELSKNPKTSGDYKLDLNKIESKITKKTKMLVLNNPHNPTGKLFTRKELEGLAEIAKKHDLIVIADEVYEWHVYPGHEMIRFGKASMM
;
A
#
# COMPACT_ATOMS: atom_id res chain seq x y z
N MET A 1 -3.63 1.52 -24.32
CA MET A 1 -3.15 1.75 -22.94
C MET A 1 -3.64 3.10 -22.47
N ALA A 2 -3.89 3.30 -21.17
CA ALA A 2 -4.51 4.52 -20.63
C ALA A 2 -3.61 5.78 -20.61
N GLY A 3 -2.36 5.70 -21.09
CA GLY A 3 -1.45 6.86 -21.24
C GLY A 3 -0.81 7.38 -19.95
N GLY A 4 -1.07 6.77 -18.79
CA GLY A 4 -0.43 7.12 -17.52
C GLY A 4 1.04 6.69 -17.44
N VAL A 5 1.82 7.41 -16.63
CA VAL A 5 3.23 7.07 -16.33
C VAL A 5 3.31 6.43 -14.93
N PRO A 6 3.68 5.15 -14.80
CA PRO A 6 3.80 4.50 -13.50
C PRO A 6 5.03 5.02 -12.75
N ILE A 7 4.84 5.39 -11.49
CA ILE A 7 5.91 5.81 -10.58
C ILE A 7 5.98 4.81 -9.42
N SER A 8 6.91 3.85 -9.51
CA SER A 8 7.03 2.80 -8.50
C SER A 8 7.75 3.30 -7.25
N VAL A 9 7.26 2.90 -6.08
CA VAL A 9 7.95 3.04 -4.79
C VAL A 9 8.27 1.65 -4.29
N VAL A 10 9.58 1.36 -4.17
CA VAL A 10 10.07 0.05 -3.77
C VAL A 10 10.02 -0.06 -2.25
N MET A 11 9.38 -1.11 -1.74
CA MET A 11 9.42 -1.46 -0.32
C MET A 11 10.83 -1.91 0.07
N GLU A 12 11.25 -1.54 1.27
CA GLU A 12 12.59 -1.84 1.76
C GLU A 12 12.55 -3.10 2.61
N LEU A 13 13.50 -4.01 2.39
CA LEU A 13 13.61 -5.23 3.18
C LEU A 13 14.61 -5.02 4.31
N SER A 14 14.27 -5.49 5.51
CA SER A 14 15.21 -5.45 6.63
C SER A 14 16.48 -6.27 6.32
N LYS A 15 17.60 -5.96 7.01
CA LYS A 15 18.88 -6.65 6.77
C LYS A 15 18.82 -8.16 7.06
N ASN A 16 17.96 -8.57 8.00
CA ASN A 16 17.79 -9.95 8.44
C ASN A 16 16.28 -10.28 8.44
N PRO A 17 15.66 -10.46 7.26
CA PRO A 17 14.23 -10.69 7.16
C PRO A 17 13.86 -12.08 7.66
N LYS A 18 12.74 -12.18 8.37
CA LYS A 18 12.17 -13.44 8.87
C LYS A 18 10.83 -13.75 8.22
N THR A 19 10.05 -12.73 7.87
CA THR A 19 8.70 -12.86 7.32
C THR A 19 8.43 -11.80 6.26
N SER A 20 7.33 -11.94 5.52
CA SER A 20 6.87 -10.89 4.60
C SER A 20 6.51 -9.57 5.31
N GLY A 21 6.25 -9.59 6.61
CA GLY A 21 6.04 -8.40 7.43
C GLY A 21 7.28 -7.50 7.55
N ASP A 22 8.47 -8.03 7.27
CA ASP A 22 9.74 -7.27 7.33
C ASP A 22 9.94 -6.32 6.14
N TYR A 23 9.11 -6.44 5.09
CA TYR A 23 9.03 -5.41 4.05
C TYR A 23 8.40 -4.15 4.65
N LYS A 24 9.11 -3.03 4.52
CA LYS A 24 8.70 -1.73 5.05
C LYS A 24 8.24 -0.81 3.93
N LEU A 25 7.07 -0.22 4.15
CA LEU A 25 6.57 0.86 3.33
C LEU A 25 7.03 2.21 3.90
N ASP A 26 7.72 3.00 3.07
CA ASP A 26 8.11 4.36 3.45
C ASP A 26 7.11 5.38 2.90
N LEU A 27 6.24 5.87 3.77
CA LEU A 27 5.20 6.84 3.44
C LEU A 27 5.79 8.19 2.99
N ASN A 28 6.92 8.62 3.55
CA ASN A 28 7.57 9.88 3.15
C ASN A 28 8.14 9.76 1.72
N LYS A 29 8.69 8.59 1.39
CA LYS A 29 9.17 8.28 0.04
C LYS A 29 8.05 8.18 -0.98
N ILE A 30 6.85 7.76 -0.57
CA ILE A 30 5.64 7.83 -1.42
C ILE A 30 5.24 9.28 -1.64
N GLU A 31 5.06 10.04 -0.56
CA GLU A 31 4.57 11.41 -0.61
C GLU A 31 5.51 12.33 -1.41
N SER A 32 6.82 12.19 -1.23
CA SER A 32 7.84 12.95 -1.98
C SER A 32 7.82 12.72 -3.50
N LYS A 33 7.23 11.62 -3.99
CA LYS A 33 7.08 11.35 -5.43
C LYS A 33 5.78 11.89 -6.02
N ILE A 34 4.86 12.37 -5.19
CA ILE A 34 3.59 12.94 -5.66
C ILE A 34 3.87 14.30 -6.30
N THR A 35 3.27 14.50 -7.47
CA THR A 35 3.33 15.76 -8.21
C THR A 35 1.93 16.19 -8.61
N LYS A 36 1.79 17.39 -9.17
CA LYS A 36 0.52 17.86 -9.76
C LYS A 36 -0.03 16.95 -10.88
N LYS A 37 0.81 16.08 -11.46
CA LYS A 37 0.42 15.10 -12.48
C LYS A 37 -0.06 13.78 -11.88
N THR A 38 0.18 13.51 -10.60
CA THR A 38 -0.27 12.29 -9.93
C THR A 38 -1.78 12.32 -9.80
N LYS A 39 -2.45 11.21 -10.15
CA LYS A 39 -3.91 11.08 -10.11
C LYS A 39 -4.40 9.86 -9.34
N MET A 40 -3.52 8.91 -9.09
CA MET A 40 -3.89 7.60 -8.59
C MET A 40 -2.80 7.00 -7.73
N LEU A 41 -3.22 6.32 -6.67
CA LEU A 41 -2.41 5.44 -5.86
C LEU A 41 -2.93 4.01 -6.06
N VAL A 42 -2.03 3.08 -6.38
CA VAL A 42 -2.37 1.67 -6.53
C VAL A 42 -1.75 0.91 -5.36
N LEU A 43 -2.58 0.18 -4.64
CA LEU A 43 -2.23 -0.65 -3.50
C LEU A 43 -2.71 -2.08 -3.77
N ASN A 44 -1.86 -3.07 -3.51
CA ASN A 44 -2.25 -4.47 -3.57
C ASN A 44 -2.04 -5.12 -2.19
N ASN A 45 -3.12 -5.59 -1.56
CA ASN A 45 -3.13 -6.09 -0.18
C ASN A 45 -4.13 -7.24 -0.04
N PRO A 46 -3.71 -8.48 0.30
CA PRO A 46 -2.34 -8.94 0.51
C PRO A 46 -1.45 -8.75 -0.73
N HIS A 47 -0.20 -8.36 -0.50
CA HIS A 47 0.70 -7.89 -1.57
C HIS A 47 1.32 -9.03 -2.38
N ASN A 48 1.12 -9.04 -3.68
CA ASN A 48 1.84 -9.82 -4.68
C ASN A 48 3.02 -8.97 -5.20
N PRO A 49 4.28 -9.46 -5.16
CA PRO A 49 4.68 -10.87 -4.99
C PRO A 49 5.14 -11.26 -3.58
N THR A 50 5.12 -10.33 -2.62
CA THR A 50 5.85 -10.53 -1.35
C THR A 50 5.08 -11.29 -0.26
N GLY A 51 3.76 -11.39 -0.38
CA GLY A 51 2.87 -11.87 0.67
C GLY A 51 2.77 -10.96 1.89
N LYS A 52 3.19 -9.68 1.79
CA LYS A 52 3.07 -8.72 2.90
C LYS A 52 1.59 -8.39 3.15
N LEU A 53 1.21 -8.38 4.42
CA LEU A 53 0.01 -7.69 4.89
C LEU A 53 0.41 -6.29 5.36
N PHE A 54 -0.26 -5.27 4.84
CA PHE A 54 -0.05 -3.91 5.32
C PHE A 54 -0.69 -3.74 6.70
N THR A 55 0.06 -3.11 7.60
CA THR A 55 -0.42 -2.77 8.93
C THR A 55 -1.48 -1.67 8.85
N ARG A 56 -2.34 -1.59 9.86
CA ARG A 56 -3.31 -0.49 10.03
C ARG A 56 -2.67 0.88 9.84
N LYS A 57 -1.53 1.11 10.51
CA LYS A 57 -0.80 2.38 10.46
C LYS A 57 -0.30 2.72 9.05
N GLU A 58 0.18 1.73 8.29
CA GLU A 58 0.58 1.94 6.89
C GLU A 58 -0.63 2.31 6.04
N LEU A 59 -1.77 1.62 6.20
CA LEU A 59 -3.00 1.89 5.45
C LEU A 59 -3.61 3.26 5.76
N GLU A 60 -3.66 3.64 7.05
CA GLU A 60 -4.13 4.95 7.49
C GLU A 60 -3.22 6.07 6.93
N GLY A 61 -1.89 5.88 6.98
CA GLY A 61 -0.96 6.84 6.39
C GLY A 61 -1.13 6.99 4.87
N LEU A 62 -1.37 5.89 4.15
CA LEU A 62 -1.71 5.94 2.72
C LEU A 62 -3.04 6.66 2.46
N ALA A 63 -4.04 6.45 3.32
CA ALA A 63 -5.33 7.12 3.23
C ALA A 63 -5.19 8.63 3.42
N GLU A 64 -4.41 9.06 4.41
CA GLU A 64 -4.15 10.49 4.64
C GLU A 64 -3.40 11.14 3.47
N ILE A 65 -2.41 10.48 2.90
CA ILE A 65 -1.73 10.94 1.67
C ILE A 65 -2.74 11.06 0.51
N ALA A 66 -3.58 10.04 0.30
CA ALA A 66 -4.56 10.05 -0.78
C ALA A 66 -5.58 11.18 -0.62
N LYS A 67 -6.10 11.39 0.60
CA LYS A 67 -7.01 12.50 0.93
C LYS A 67 -6.33 13.85 0.72
N LYS A 68 -5.11 14.04 1.24
CA LYS A 68 -4.34 15.29 1.13
C LYS A 68 -4.10 15.71 -0.31
N HIS A 69 -3.91 14.75 -1.21
CA HIS A 69 -3.55 14.99 -2.61
C HIS A 69 -4.69 14.74 -3.60
N ASP A 70 -5.92 14.49 -3.11
CA ASP A 70 -7.10 14.19 -3.94
C ASP A 70 -6.84 13.07 -4.97
N LEU A 71 -6.31 11.95 -4.47
CA LEU A 71 -5.93 10.80 -5.30
C LEU A 71 -7.03 9.74 -5.30
N ILE A 72 -7.30 9.18 -6.48
CA ILE A 72 -8.05 7.93 -6.61
C ILE A 72 -7.19 6.80 -6.04
N VAL A 73 -7.78 5.94 -5.20
CA VAL A 73 -7.10 4.73 -4.73
C VAL A 73 -7.67 3.51 -5.42
N ILE A 74 -6.81 2.75 -6.10
CA ILE A 74 -7.11 1.37 -6.50
C ILE A 74 -6.57 0.46 -5.40
N ALA A 75 -7.48 -0.13 -4.63
CA ALA A 75 -7.17 -1.18 -3.67
C ALA A 75 -7.45 -2.54 -4.32
N ASP A 76 -6.40 -3.21 -4.77
CA ASP A 76 -6.45 -4.59 -5.25
C ASP A 76 -6.37 -5.55 -4.06
N GLU A 77 -7.52 -6.09 -3.68
CA GLU A 77 -7.69 -6.95 -2.51
C GLU A 77 -8.10 -8.38 -2.88
N VAL A 78 -7.80 -8.83 -4.10
CA VAL A 78 -8.21 -10.15 -4.60
C VAL A 78 -7.72 -11.32 -3.73
N TYR A 79 -6.60 -11.14 -3.02
CA TYR A 79 -6.03 -12.13 -2.11
C TYR A 79 -6.58 -12.06 -0.68
N GLU A 80 -7.66 -11.32 -0.40
CA GLU A 80 -8.19 -11.14 0.97
C GLU A 80 -8.41 -12.44 1.76
N TRP A 81 -8.70 -13.55 1.07
CA TRP A 81 -8.91 -14.87 1.67
C TRP A 81 -7.64 -15.74 1.72
N HIS A 82 -6.54 -15.29 1.11
CA HIS A 82 -5.25 -15.99 1.07
C HIS A 82 -4.34 -15.50 2.20
N VAL A 83 -4.80 -15.66 3.44
CA VAL A 83 -4.11 -15.20 4.65
C VAL A 83 -3.77 -16.39 5.53
N TYR A 84 -2.53 -16.46 6.02
CA TYR A 84 -2.09 -17.54 6.91
C TYR A 84 -2.79 -17.46 8.28
N PRO A 85 -3.04 -18.62 8.94
CA PRO A 85 -3.60 -18.64 10.29
C PRO A 85 -2.85 -17.71 11.27
N GLY A 86 -3.62 -17.05 12.13
CA GLY A 86 -3.08 -16.08 13.11
C GLY A 86 -2.84 -14.68 12.55
N HIS A 87 -3.18 -14.41 11.29
CA HIS A 87 -3.10 -13.09 10.68
C HIS A 87 -4.47 -12.64 10.16
N GLU A 88 -4.69 -11.32 10.12
CA GLU A 88 -5.90 -10.71 9.56
C GLU A 88 -5.48 -9.64 8.55
N MET A 89 -6.13 -9.65 7.39
CA MET A 89 -6.00 -8.57 6.41
C MET A 89 -6.99 -7.46 6.72
N ILE A 90 -6.53 -6.21 6.64
CA ILE A 90 -7.38 -5.02 6.79
C ILE A 90 -7.67 -4.46 5.40
N ARG A 91 -8.96 -4.42 5.03
CA ARG A 91 -9.41 -3.75 3.81
C ARG A 91 -9.12 -2.25 3.88
N PHE A 92 -8.60 -1.67 2.81
CA PHE A 92 -8.21 -0.26 2.74
C PHE A 92 -9.38 0.66 3.11
N GLY A 93 -10.58 0.39 2.58
CA GLY A 93 -11.79 1.16 2.90
C GLY A 93 -12.14 1.15 4.40
N LYS A 94 -11.84 0.07 5.13
CA LYS A 94 -12.04 -0.01 6.58
C LYS A 94 -11.01 0.80 7.36
N ALA A 95 -9.82 0.99 6.81
CA ALA A 95 -8.76 1.80 7.41
C ALA A 95 -8.95 3.31 7.13
N SER A 96 -9.53 3.68 5.98
CA SER A 96 -9.65 5.09 5.55
C SER A 96 -10.88 5.83 6.08
N MET A 97 -11.86 5.12 6.67
CA MET A 97 -13.10 5.65 7.24
C MET A 97 -12.96 6.20 8.68
N MET A 98 -11.76 6.14 9.26
CA MET A 98 -11.40 6.80 10.52
C MET A 98 -10.66 8.11 10.25
#